data_AF-A0A1G0HAL2-F1
#
_entry.id   AF-A0A1G0HAL2-F1
#
_cell.length_a   1.000
_cell.length_b   1.000
_cell.length_c   1.000
_cell.angle_alpha   90.00
_cell.angle_beta   90.00
_cell.angle_gamma   90.00
#
_symmetry.space_group_name_H-M   'P 1'
#
loop_
_entity.id
_entity.type
_entity.pdbx_description
1 polymer ?
#
loop_
_entity_poly.entity_id
_entity_poly.type
_entity_poly.pdbx_seq_one_letter_code
_entity_poly.pdbx_strand_id
1 'polypeptide(L)' 'MHNNQLARALNEKAAAAYIGLSVSFLQKDRMNGVLPGRQPGPRYAKLGKRVVYLREDLDAWLDAHLVMRRP' A
#
# COMPACT_ATOMS: atom_id res chain seq x y z
N MET A 1 4.02 17.57 -13.87
CA MET A 1 3.63 16.26 -13.30
C MET A 1 4.93 15.52 -12.98
N HIS A 2 5.35 15.44 -11.71
CA HIS A 2 6.65 14.83 -11.37
C HIS A 2 6.57 13.31 -11.48
N ASN A 3 7.10 12.79 -12.59
CA ASN A 3 7.12 11.37 -12.92
C ASN A 3 8.15 10.67 -12.03
N ASN A 4 7.74 10.28 -10.84
CA ASN A 4 8.61 9.63 -9.84
C ASN A 4 8.69 8.12 -10.07
N GLN A 5 9.01 7.69 -11.30
CA GLN A 5 8.92 6.26 -11.69
C GLN A 5 10.02 5.36 -11.13
N LEU A 6 11.02 5.94 -10.46
CA LEU A 6 12.18 5.21 -9.92
C LEU A 6 12.31 5.27 -8.40
N ALA A 7 11.43 6.00 -7.70
CA ALA A 7 11.54 6.06 -6.24
C ALA A 7 11.07 4.76 -5.60
N ARG A 8 11.97 4.15 -4.82
CA ARG A 8 11.66 3.00 -3.96
C ARG A 8 10.59 3.34 -2.91
N ALA A 9 10.61 4.54 -2.35
CA ALA A 9 9.67 4.98 -1.33
C ALA A 9 8.59 5.90 -1.92
N LEU A 10 7.34 5.43 -1.90
CA LEU A 10 6.16 6.14 -2.37
C LEU A 10 5.44 6.84 -1.21
N ASN A 11 4.90 8.03 -1.47
CA ASN A 11 3.97 8.67 -0.55
C ASN A 11 2.57 8.03 -0.66
N GLU A 12 1.65 8.38 0.23
CA GLU A 12 0.31 7.75 0.26
C GLU A 12 -0.46 7.91 -1.05
N LYS A 13 -0.36 9.07 -1.72
CA LYS A 13 -1.05 9.31 -2.99
C LYS A 13 -0.50 8.41 -4.10
N ALA A 14 0.82 8.31 -4.19
CA ALA A 14 1.48 7.46 -5.18
C ALA A 14 1.26 5.98 -4.88
N ALA A 15 1.31 5.57 -3.61
CA ALA A 15 1.03 4.19 -3.20
C ALA A 15 -0.41 3.78 -3.50
N ALA A 16 -1.38 4.64 -3.17
CA ALA A 16 -2.79 4.44 -3.48
C ALA A 16 -3.03 4.29 -4.99
N ALA A 17 -2.43 5.18 -5.79
CA ALA A 17 -2.48 5.08 -7.25
C ALA A 17 -1.80 3.79 -7.78
N TYR A 18 -0.70 3.36 -7.15
CA TYR A 18 0.04 2.17 -7.55
C TYR A 18 -0.77 0.88 -7.35
N ILE A 19 -1.41 0.72 -6.20
CA ILE A 19 -2.20 -0.49 -5.87
C ILE A 19 -3.68 -0.38 -6.29
N GLY A 20 -4.09 0.72 -6.92
CA GLY A 20 -5.47 0.94 -7.39
C GLY A 20 -6.50 1.19 -6.28
N LEU A 21 -6.08 1.69 -5.11
CA LEU A 21 -6.96 1.97 -3.96
C LEU A 21 -7.04 3.46 -3.64
N SER A 22 -7.91 3.83 -2.71
CA SER A 22 -8.02 5.22 -2.24
C SER A 22 -7.01 5.53 -1.15
N VAL A 23 -6.58 6.79 -1.07
CA VAL A 23 -5.71 7.26 0.04
C VAL A 23 -6.42 7.08 1.39
N SER A 24 -7.73 7.29 1.44
CA SER A 24 -8.53 7.09 2.66
C SER A 24 -8.59 5.63 3.10
N PHE A 25 -8.51 4.66 2.17
CA PHE A 25 -8.35 3.25 2.52
C PHE A 25 -7.06 3.03 3.31
N LEU A 26 -5.92 3.51 2.78
CA LEU A 26 -4.61 3.40 3.44
C LEU A 26 -4.61 4.08 4.82
N GLN A 27 -5.19 5.27 4.93
CA GLN A 27 -5.26 5.98 6.22
C GLN A 27 -6.12 5.25 7.25
N LYS A 28 -7.28 4.74 6.84
CA LYS A 28 -8.15 3.94 7.71
C LYS A 28 -7.50 2.64 8.13
N ASP A 29 -6.77 1.99 7.22
CA ASP A 29 -6.01 0.79 7.53
C ASP A 29 -4.94 1.07 8.59
N ARG A 30 -4.11 2.11 8.41
CA ARG A 30 -3.10 2.51 9.41
C ARG A 30 -3.70 2.90 10.76
N MET A 31 -4.87 3.54 10.76
CA MET A 31 -5.53 4.00 11.99
C MET A 31 -6.18 2.86 12.75
N ASN A 32 -6.86 1.96 12.05
CA ASN A 32 -7.65 0.89 12.67
C ASN A 32 -6.84 -0.38 12.93
N GLY A 33 -5.69 -0.53 12.26
CA GLY A 33 -4.90 -1.76 12.28
C GLY A 33 -5.64 -2.93 11.63
N VAL A 34 -5.21 -4.14 11.98
CA VAL A 34 -5.81 -5.38 11.47
C VAL A 34 -7.17 -5.58 12.15
N LEU A 35 -8.24 -5.32 11.41
CA LEU A 35 -9.61 -5.57 11.88
C LEU A 35 -10.03 -7.01 11.56
N PRO A 36 -10.75 -7.70 12.48
CA PRO A 36 -11.32 -9.02 12.19
C PRO A 36 -12.23 -8.97 10.96
N GLY A 37 -11.98 -9.85 9.99
CA GLY A 37 -12.78 -9.94 8.75
C GLY A 37 -12.46 -8.88 7.69
N ARG A 38 -11.47 -8.01 7.91
CA ARG A 38 -10.99 -7.07 6.89
C ARG A 38 -9.59 -7.47 6.42
N GLN A 39 -9.36 -7.40 5.12
CA GLN A 39 -8.01 -7.57 4.59
C GLN A 39 -7.11 -6.43 5.09
N PRO A 40 -5.95 -6.75 5.69
CA PRO A 40 -4.99 -5.74 6.10
C PRO A 40 -4.39 -5.07 4.87
N GLY A 41 -4.14 -3.77 4.95
CA GLY A 41 -3.45 -3.01 3.93
C GLY A 41 -1.96 -3.34 3.85
N PRO A 42 -1.25 -2.76 2.86
CA PRO A 42 0.16 -2.99 2.67
C PRO A 42 1.01 -2.44 3.82
N ARG A 43 2.20 -2.99 3.98
CA ARG A 43 3.18 -2.52 4.98
C ARG A 43 3.64 -1.12 4.65
N TYR A 44 3.97 -0.34 5.69
CA TYR A 44 4.45 1.02 5.56
C TYR A 44 5.60 1.30 6.53
N ALA A 45 6.46 2.26 6.16
CA ALA A 45 7.49 2.80 7.03
C ALA A 45 7.05 4.16 7.59
N LYS A 46 7.25 4.35 8.90
CA LYS A 46 6.98 5.61 9.59
C LYS A 46 8.30 6.34 9.86
N LEU A 47 8.53 7.43 9.14
CA LEU A 47 9.72 8.28 9.24
C LEU A 47 9.32 9.59 9.93
N GLY A 48 9.26 9.56 11.27
CA GLY A 48 8.73 10.67 12.08
C GLY A 48 7.26 10.95 11.77
N LYS A 49 6.98 12.14 11.22
CA LYS A 49 5.62 12.56 10.80
C LYS A 49 5.23 12.02 9.42
N ARG A 50 6.19 11.54 8.63
CA ARG A 50 5.96 11.09 7.26
C ARG A 50 5.70 9.59 7.23
N VAL A 51 4.71 9.19 6.45
CA VAL A 51 4.48 7.78 6.11
C VAL A 51 4.86 7.55 4.65
N VAL A 52 5.59 6.47 4.41
CA VAL A 52 5.97 6.03 3.07
C VAL A 52 5.71 4.54 2.92
N TYR A 53 5.45 4.13 1.68
CA TYR A 53 5.29 2.73 1.29
C TYR A 53 6.46 2.37 0.41
N LEU A 54 7.16 1.29 0.73
CA LEU A 54 8.19 0.77 -0.15
C LEU A 54 7.51 0.03 -1.29
N ARG A 55 8.03 0.22 -2.51
CA ARG A 55 7.47 -0.43 -3.69
C ARG A 55 7.45 -1.95 -3.55
N GLU A 56 8.52 -2.55 -3.02
CA GLU A 56 8.58 -3.99 -2.80
C GLU A 56 7.52 -4.51 -1.79
N ASP A 57 7.16 -3.71 -0.79
CA ASP A 57 6.11 -4.08 0.17
C ASP A 57 4.71 -3.97 -0.46
N LEU A 58 4.52 -3.03 -1.40
CA LEU A 58 3.29 -2.93 -2.18
C LEU A 58 3.16 -4.11 -3.17
N ASP A 59 4.26 -4.46 -3.84
CA ASP A 59 4.30 -5.61 -4.76
C ASP A 59 4.02 -6.91 -4.00
N ALA A 60 4.70 -7.14 -2.88
CA ALA A 60 4.45 -8.31 -2.03
C ALA A 60 3.01 -8.37 -1.52
N TRP A 61 2.40 -7.21 -1.23
CA TRP A 61 0.99 -7.16 -0.86
C TRP A 61 0.08 -7.54 -2.03
N LEU A 62 0.32 -7.03 -3.24
CA LEU A 62 -0.44 -7.42 -4.43
C LEU A 62 -0.31 -8.92 -4.73
N ASP A 63 0.91 -9.45 -4.66
CA ASP A 63 1.21 -10.87 -4.88
C ASP A 63 0.44 -11.77 -3.90
N ALA A 64 0.38 -11.37 -2.63
CA ALA A 64 -0.39 -12.09 -1.60
C ALA A 64 -1.91 -12.08 -1.85
N HIS A 65 -2.41 -11.20 -2.71
CA HIS A 65 -3.84 -11.09 -3.07
C HIS A 65 -4.15 -11.67 -4.45
N LEU A 66 -3.17 -12.24 -5.15
CA LEU A 66 -3.41 -12.93 -6.41
C LEU A 66 -4.27 -14.17 -6.18
N VAL A 67 -5.37 -14.25 -6.92
CA VAL A 67 -6.26 -15.41 -6.88
C VAL A 67 -5.74 -16.45 -7.86
N MET A 68 -5.29 -17.59 -7.36
CA MET A 68 -4.97 -18.75 -8.20
C MET A 68 -6.26 -19.29 -8.82
N ARG A 69 -6.46 -19.02 -10.11
CA ARG A 69 -7.53 -19.64 -10.89
C ARG A 69 -7.05 -21.03 -11.33
N ARG A 70 -7.82 -22.08 -11.01
CA ARG A 70 -7.57 -23.40 -11.59
C ARG A 70 -7.91 -23.37 -13.08
N PRO A 71 -7.16 -24.10 -13.93
CA PRO A 71 -7.44 -24.24 -15.35
C PRO A 71 -8.78 -24.94 -15.61
#